data_AF-A0A7S4G785-F1
#
_entry.id   AF-A0A7S4G785-F1
#
_cell.length_a   1.000
_cell.length_b   1.000
_cell.length_c   1.000
_cell.angle_alpha   90.00
_cell.angle_beta   90.00
_cell.angle_gamma   90.00
#
_symmetry.space_group_name_H-M   'P 1'
#
loop_
_entity.id
_entity.type
_entity.pdbx_description
1 polymer ?
#
loop_
_entity_poly.entity_id
_entity_poly.type
_entity_poly.pdbx_seq_one_letter_code
_entity_poly.pdbx_strand_id
1 'polypeptide(L)'
;GRTFEDGDDPRWTAHVGFPDTNSQVNSYSDLPEFATTSNGMLQMKAAARQTRLVYHAGYGWESATRGYTTQMLQGWNKFCYTEGVLELSAQLPGRAHQSGLWPAAWLFGNLGRATQKNSTEKLWPWSYNHCPDAADEEANQYVRTQQVINACLGAEFTDQYGLNPNQGRGAIEIDIIEAMPGNITFEYQNTKVAQGLCPALSNDTYQYIEPTLPMVATSLQLAPGIPQWADQRPMEKKAPGDLANCFPNFTYQWYPELELGGTVGANPSVYG
;
A
#
# COMPACT_ATOMS: atom_id res chain seq x y z
N GLY A 1 -27.62 11.52 -6.47
CA GLY A 1 -26.19 11.93 -6.48
C GLY A 1 -25.56 11.58 -7.79
N ARG A 2 -24.23 11.67 -7.85
CA ARG A 2 -23.43 11.05 -8.91
C ARG A 2 -23.51 9.53 -8.78
N THR A 3 -23.39 8.84 -9.90
CA THR A 3 -23.19 7.40 -10.02
C THR A 3 -21.78 7.16 -10.52
N PHE A 4 -21.27 5.94 -10.36
CA PHE A 4 -19.87 5.62 -10.63
C PHE A 4 -19.72 4.33 -11.45
N GLU A 5 -20.78 3.88 -12.12
CA GLU A 5 -20.65 2.88 -13.18
C GLU A 5 -19.69 3.41 -14.26
N ASP A 6 -19.08 2.50 -15.01
CA ASP A 6 -18.10 2.91 -16.02
C ASP A 6 -18.76 3.81 -17.08
N GLY A 7 -18.15 4.99 -17.30
CA GLY A 7 -18.68 6.03 -18.19
C GLY A 7 -19.60 7.08 -17.52
N ASP A 8 -20.14 6.83 -16.33
CA ASP A 8 -21.09 7.76 -15.69
C ASP A 8 -20.44 9.04 -15.15
N ASP A 9 -19.20 8.92 -14.68
CA ASP A 9 -18.48 10.02 -14.04
C ASP A 9 -17.16 10.33 -14.76
N PRO A 10 -16.85 11.61 -15.03
CA PRO A 10 -15.64 11.97 -15.78
C PRO A 10 -14.34 11.75 -14.98
N ARG A 11 -14.41 11.59 -13.66
CA ARG A 11 -13.22 11.48 -12.80
C ARG A 11 -13.09 10.12 -12.13
N TRP A 12 -14.18 9.51 -11.70
CA TRP A 12 -14.14 8.28 -10.90
C TRP A 12 -14.83 7.12 -11.62
N THR A 13 -14.36 5.90 -11.38
CA THR A 13 -15.06 4.66 -11.75
C THR A 13 -15.07 3.74 -10.54
N ALA A 14 -16.21 3.13 -10.25
CA ALA A 14 -16.32 2.06 -9.28
C ALA A 14 -15.81 0.75 -9.87
N HIS A 15 -14.92 0.09 -9.15
CA HIS A 15 -14.44 -1.24 -9.52
C HIS A 15 -15.53 -2.29 -9.24
N VAL A 16 -15.68 -3.25 -10.15
CA VAL A 16 -16.54 -4.43 -9.97
C VAL A 16 -15.65 -5.67 -10.00
N GLY A 17 -15.67 -6.43 -8.91
CA GLY A 17 -14.80 -7.59 -8.79
C GLY A 17 -14.58 -8.05 -7.36
N PHE A 18 -13.63 -8.97 -7.21
CA PHE A 18 -13.11 -9.38 -5.92
C PHE A 18 -11.73 -8.77 -5.69
N PRO A 19 -11.42 -8.36 -4.46
CA PRO A 19 -10.04 -8.05 -4.08
C PRO A 19 -9.19 -9.31 -4.20
N ASP A 20 -8.05 -9.21 -4.87
CA ASP A 20 -7.16 -10.32 -5.16
C ASP A 20 -5.89 -10.33 -4.29
N THR A 21 -5.52 -9.22 -3.64
CA THR A 21 -4.19 -9.02 -3.00
C THR A 21 -4.11 -9.31 -1.50
N ASN A 22 -5.20 -9.22 -0.74
CA ASN A 22 -5.12 -9.12 0.74
C ASN A 22 -6.20 -9.90 1.50
N SER A 23 -6.66 -11.02 0.95
CA SER A 23 -7.62 -11.95 1.61
C SER A 23 -8.92 -11.30 2.08
N GLN A 24 -9.27 -10.13 1.53
CA GLN A 24 -10.53 -9.45 1.78
C GLN A 24 -11.72 -10.33 1.40
N VAL A 25 -12.80 -10.22 2.17
CA VAL A 25 -13.97 -11.11 2.08
C VAL A 25 -15.18 -10.45 1.40
N ASN A 26 -15.04 -9.21 0.92
CA ASN A 26 -16.07 -8.46 0.22
C ASN A 26 -16.02 -8.65 -1.31
N SER A 27 -17.14 -8.32 -1.96
CA SER A 27 -17.19 -7.93 -3.36
C SER A 27 -17.13 -6.40 -3.47
N TYR A 28 -16.57 -5.90 -4.57
CA TYR A 28 -16.78 -4.52 -5.00
C TYR A 28 -17.93 -4.43 -6.00
N SER A 29 -18.75 -3.40 -5.85
CA SER A 29 -19.91 -3.11 -6.68
C SER A 29 -19.92 -1.64 -7.09
N ASP A 30 -20.42 -1.41 -8.31
CA ASP A 30 -20.67 -0.11 -8.93
C ASP A 30 -22.11 0.41 -8.69
N LEU A 31 -22.96 -0.38 -8.03
CA LEU A 31 -24.34 0.02 -7.79
C LEU A 31 -24.40 1.30 -6.94
N PRO A 32 -25.28 2.26 -7.28
CA PRO A 32 -25.40 3.53 -6.55
C PRO A 32 -25.71 3.40 -5.06
N GLU A 33 -26.23 2.23 -4.62
CA GLU A 33 -26.48 1.95 -3.20
C GLU A 33 -25.19 1.78 -2.37
N PHE A 34 -24.03 1.49 -3.00
CA PHE A 34 -22.72 1.40 -2.34
C PHE A 34 -21.86 2.63 -2.52
N ALA A 35 -22.06 3.38 -3.59
CA ALA A 35 -21.33 4.61 -3.87
C ALA A 35 -22.24 5.63 -4.55
N THR A 36 -22.51 6.75 -3.89
CA THR A 36 -23.16 7.90 -4.52
C THR A 36 -22.74 9.19 -3.82
N THR A 37 -23.13 10.34 -4.37
CA THR A 37 -23.01 11.61 -3.65
C THR A 37 -24.35 12.07 -3.07
N SER A 38 -24.30 12.60 -1.85
CA SER A 38 -25.45 13.20 -1.19
C SER A 38 -24.98 14.33 -0.28
N ASN A 39 -25.70 15.46 -0.28
CA ASN A 39 -25.38 16.65 0.52
C ASN A 39 -23.92 17.13 0.36
N GLY A 40 -23.40 17.08 -0.88
CA GLY A 40 -22.03 17.51 -1.18
C GLY A 40 -20.92 16.53 -0.79
N MET A 41 -21.26 15.38 -0.19
CA MET A 41 -20.29 14.37 0.23
C MET A 41 -20.38 13.10 -0.62
N LEU A 42 -19.25 12.44 -0.82
CA LEU A 42 -19.20 11.06 -1.27
C LEU A 42 -19.64 10.15 -0.12
N GLN A 43 -20.60 9.28 -0.38
CA GLN A 43 -21.07 8.28 0.57
C GLN A 43 -20.72 6.89 0.04
N MET A 44 -19.91 6.17 0.81
CA MET A 44 -19.52 4.80 0.53
C MET A 44 -20.09 3.89 1.61
N LYS A 45 -20.74 2.81 1.20
CA LYS A 45 -21.38 1.86 2.12
C LYS A 45 -20.67 0.52 2.03
N ALA A 46 -20.47 -0.11 3.19
CA ALA A 46 -20.19 -1.54 3.30
C ALA A 46 -21.41 -2.22 3.94
N ALA A 47 -21.83 -3.35 3.40
CA ALA A 47 -23.00 -4.08 3.91
C ALA A 47 -22.81 -5.59 3.88
N ALA A 48 -23.43 -6.29 4.82
CA ALA A 48 -23.63 -7.73 4.79
C ALA A 48 -24.68 -8.10 3.72
N ARG A 49 -24.24 -8.07 2.46
CA ARG A 49 -25.05 -8.40 1.30
C ARG A 49 -24.33 -9.46 0.47
N GLN A 50 -25.01 -10.58 0.24
CA GLN A 50 -24.50 -11.61 -0.65
C GLN A 50 -24.50 -11.14 -2.10
N THR A 51 -23.32 -11.12 -2.72
CA THR A 51 -23.15 -10.76 -4.13
C THR A 51 -22.41 -11.89 -4.84
N ARG A 52 -23.00 -12.40 -5.91
CA ARG A 52 -22.39 -13.36 -6.82
C ARG A 52 -21.79 -12.60 -8.00
N LEU A 53 -20.51 -12.80 -8.27
CA LEU A 53 -19.82 -12.23 -9.44
C LEU A 53 -19.26 -13.35 -10.31
N VAL A 54 -19.16 -13.07 -11.60
CA VAL A 54 -18.40 -13.86 -12.58
C VAL A 54 -17.12 -13.09 -12.87
N TYR A 55 -15.97 -13.74 -12.74
CA TYR A 55 -14.66 -13.12 -12.90
C TYR A 55 -13.71 -14.05 -13.66
N HIS A 56 -12.65 -13.49 -14.24
CA HIS A 56 -11.64 -14.26 -14.96
C HIS A 56 -10.50 -14.69 -14.03
N ALA A 57 -10.33 -15.99 -13.82
CA ALA A 57 -9.37 -16.58 -12.88
C ALA A 57 -8.11 -17.12 -13.58
N GLY A 58 -7.51 -16.31 -14.46
CA GLY A 58 -6.27 -16.66 -15.19
C GLY A 58 -6.46 -17.63 -16.36
N TYR A 59 -7.14 -18.77 -16.15
CA TYR A 59 -7.35 -19.81 -17.18
C TYR A 59 -8.79 -19.92 -17.70
N GLY A 60 -9.72 -19.13 -17.16
CA GLY A 60 -11.12 -19.14 -17.58
C GLY A 60 -12.02 -18.28 -16.69
N TRP A 61 -13.32 -18.31 -16.99
CA TRP A 61 -14.34 -17.62 -16.21
C TRP A 61 -14.83 -18.48 -15.06
N GLU A 62 -14.81 -17.93 -13.85
CA GLU A 62 -15.32 -18.53 -12.63
C GLU A 62 -16.44 -17.69 -12.05
N SER A 63 -17.25 -18.28 -11.16
CA SER A 63 -18.23 -17.53 -10.39
C SER A 63 -18.09 -17.82 -8.91
N ALA A 64 -18.08 -16.78 -8.08
CA ALA A 64 -18.04 -16.90 -6.63
C ALA A 64 -19.07 -15.97 -5.97
N THR A 65 -19.42 -16.26 -4.72
CA THR A 65 -20.32 -15.46 -3.90
C THR A 65 -19.59 -15.01 -2.65
N ARG A 66 -19.67 -13.72 -2.33
CA ARG A 66 -19.17 -13.16 -1.05
C ARG A 66 -20.32 -12.62 -0.23
N GLY A 67 -20.18 -12.69 1.10
CA GLY A 67 -21.22 -12.28 2.06
C GLY A 67 -21.28 -10.78 2.33
N TYR A 68 -20.26 -10.04 1.91
CA TYR A 68 -20.16 -8.59 2.09
C TYR A 68 -20.00 -7.91 0.75
N THR A 69 -20.61 -6.74 0.61
CA THR A 69 -20.46 -5.89 -0.57
C THR A 69 -20.10 -4.49 -0.12
N THR A 70 -19.14 -3.89 -0.81
CA THR A 70 -18.70 -2.51 -0.63
C THR A 70 -18.33 -1.94 -2.00
N GLN A 71 -17.68 -0.79 -2.01
CA GLN A 71 -17.24 -0.11 -3.21
C GLN A 71 -15.73 0.16 -3.16
N MET A 72 -15.09 0.26 -4.32
CA MET A 72 -13.77 0.87 -4.49
C MET A 72 -13.82 1.82 -5.68
N LEU A 73 -13.54 3.12 -5.46
CA LEU A 73 -13.51 4.13 -6.51
C LEU A 73 -12.06 4.34 -6.93
N GLN A 74 -11.82 4.46 -8.22
CA GLN A 74 -10.51 4.81 -8.77
C GLN A 74 -10.60 5.89 -9.83
N GLY A 75 -9.55 6.72 -9.93
CA GLY A 75 -9.35 7.69 -11.02
C GLY A 75 -8.38 7.20 -12.10
N TRP A 76 -8.02 5.90 -12.07
CA TRP A 76 -7.03 5.30 -12.96
C TRP A 76 -7.34 5.58 -14.43
N ASN A 77 -6.34 6.12 -15.15
CA ASN A 77 -6.44 6.53 -16.54
C ASN A 77 -7.55 7.55 -16.88
N LYS A 78 -8.16 8.21 -15.87
CA LYS A 78 -9.09 9.33 -16.06
C LYS A 78 -8.43 10.66 -15.76
N PHE A 79 -7.68 10.74 -14.66
CA PHE A 79 -6.87 11.90 -14.34
C PHE A 79 -5.61 11.46 -13.58
N CYS A 80 -4.52 12.17 -13.83
CA CYS A 80 -3.24 11.98 -13.17
C CYS A 80 -2.66 13.34 -12.83
N TYR A 81 -1.81 13.39 -11.81
CA TYR A 81 -1.06 14.57 -11.45
C TYR A 81 0.36 14.14 -11.10
N THR A 82 1.29 15.03 -11.38
CA THR A 82 2.69 14.95 -10.97
C THR A 82 2.91 16.19 -10.16
N GLU A 83 3.19 16.03 -8.86
CA GLU A 83 3.29 17.13 -7.89
C GLU A 83 1.94 17.77 -7.53
N GLY A 84 1.95 18.61 -6.48
CA GLY A 84 0.79 19.31 -5.96
C GLY A 84 0.44 18.95 -4.52
N VAL A 85 -0.71 19.45 -4.06
CA VAL A 85 -1.24 19.19 -2.72
C VAL A 85 -2.53 18.40 -2.86
N LEU A 86 -2.62 17.30 -2.11
CA LEU A 86 -3.86 16.54 -1.95
C LEU A 86 -4.43 16.78 -0.56
N GLU A 87 -5.69 17.20 -0.52
CA GLU A 87 -6.45 17.37 0.72
C GLU A 87 -7.65 16.43 0.72
N LEU A 88 -7.87 15.74 1.84
CA LEU A 88 -9.00 14.84 2.04
C LEU A 88 -9.64 15.12 3.41
N SER A 89 -10.96 15.34 3.41
CA SER A 89 -11.78 15.37 4.61
C SER A 89 -12.72 14.17 4.59
N ALA A 90 -12.55 13.24 5.52
CA ALA A 90 -13.28 11.98 5.55
C ALA A 90 -13.85 11.68 6.95
N GLN A 91 -15.06 11.12 6.97
CA GLN A 91 -15.62 10.46 8.15
C GLN A 91 -15.54 8.95 7.93
N LEU A 92 -14.77 8.25 8.76
CA LEU A 92 -14.59 6.81 8.64
C LEU A 92 -15.87 6.04 9.06
N PRO A 93 -16.20 4.93 8.39
CA PRO A 93 -17.39 4.15 8.68
C PRO A 93 -17.25 3.33 9.98
N GLY A 94 -18.39 3.03 10.59
CA GLY A 94 -18.49 2.12 11.72
C GLY A 94 -18.08 2.74 13.06
N ARG A 95 -17.99 1.88 14.08
CA ARG A 95 -17.55 2.26 15.42
C ARG A 95 -16.05 1.97 15.54
N ALA A 96 -15.30 2.88 16.17
CA ALA A 96 -13.85 2.76 16.35
C ALA A 96 -13.39 1.42 16.96
N HIS A 97 -14.20 0.82 17.85
CA HIS A 97 -13.89 -0.43 18.56
C HIS A 97 -14.43 -1.70 17.89
N GLN A 98 -15.10 -1.57 16.74
CA GLN A 98 -15.66 -2.70 16.01
C GLN A 98 -14.76 -3.06 14.82
N SER A 99 -14.26 -4.29 14.83
CA SER A 99 -13.40 -4.80 13.75
C SER A 99 -14.17 -5.22 12.50
N GLY A 100 -13.43 -5.34 11.39
CA GLY A 100 -13.92 -5.90 10.13
C GLY A 100 -14.11 -4.89 9.00
N LEU A 101 -14.04 -3.59 9.28
CA LEU A 101 -13.94 -2.56 8.25
C LEU A 101 -12.48 -2.20 7.99
N TRP A 102 -12.16 -1.82 6.76
CA TRP A 102 -10.84 -1.37 6.36
C TRP A 102 -10.99 -0.21 5.37
N PRO A 103 -11.41 0.99 5.84
CA PRO A 103 -11.50 2.15 4.98
C PRO A 103 -10.09 2.63 4.62
N ALA A 104 -9.89 2.89 3.32
CA ALA A 104 -8.63 3.37 2.81
C ALA A 104 -8.83 4.48 1.77
N ALA A 105 -7.88 5.42 1.73
CA ALA A 105 -7.70 6.40 0.67
C ALA A 105 -6.20 6.45 0.36
N TRP A 106 -5.84 6.17 -0.88
CA TRP A 106 -4.45 5.96 -1.28
C TRP A 106 -4.28 6.37 -2.73
N LEU A 107 -3.02 6.58 -3.11
CA LEU A 107 -2.59 6.93 -4.46
C LEU A 107 -1.84 5.78 -5.07
N PHE A 108 -1.92 5.68 -6.39
CA PHE A 108 -1.25 4.64 -7.14
C PHE A 108 -0.62 5.17 -8.42
N GLY A 109 0.62 4.77 -8.70
CA GLY A 109 1.26 5.07 -9.96
C GLY A 109 0.48 4.49 -11.14
N ASN A 110 0.18 5.32 -12.13
CA ASN A 110 -0.78 5.00 -13.21
C ASN A 110 -0.37 3.81 -14.11
N LEU A 111 0.88 3.34 -14.03
CA LEU A 111 1.37 2.19 -14.80
C LEU A 111 0.76 0.85 -14.36
N GLY A 112 0.36 0.74 -13.09
CA GLY A 112 -0.37 -0.41 -12.60
C GLY A 112 -1.84 -0.08 -12.42
N ARG A 113 -2.69 -1.10 -12.54
CA ARG A 113 -4.09 -1.00 -12.16
C ARG A 113 -4.28 -1.69 -10.81
N ALA A 114 -4.80 -0.94 -9.85
CA ALA A 114 -5.14 -1.45 -8.54
C ALA A 114 -6.01 -2.72 -8.62
N THR A 115 -5.80 -3.65 -7.69
CA THR A 115 -6.49 -4.96 -7.57
C THR A 115 -6.46 -5.81 -8.86
N GLN A 116 -5.45 -5.61 -9.70
CA GLN A 116 -5.19 -6.40 -10.88
C GLN A 116 -3.73 -6.84 -10.87
N LYS A 117 -3.45 -7.96 -10.18
CA LYS A 117 -2.08 -8.47 -9.96
C LYS A 117 -1.21 -8.50 -11.20
N ASN A 118 -1.75 -8.95 -12.34
CA ASN A 118 -0.98 -9.04 -13.59
C ASN A 118 -0.49 -7.67 -14.08
N SER A 119 -1.18 -6.58 -13.73
CA SER A 119 -0.78 -5.22 -14.08
C SER A 119 0.16 -4.57 -13.06
N THR A 120 0.29 -5.16 -11.87
CA THR A 120 1.13 -4.62 -10.79
C THR A 120 2.43 -5.42 -10.60
N GLU A 121 2.49 -6.63 -11.16
CA GLU A 121 3.67 -7.50 -11.11
C GLU A 121 4.92 -6.76 -11.58
N LYS A 122 5.95 -6.70 -10.72
CA LYS A 122 7.22 -5.99 -10.97
C LYS A 122 7.10 -4.52 -11.36
N LEU A 123 5.97 -3.90 -11.03
CA LEU A 123 5.73 -2.45 -11.13
C LEU A 123 5.43 -1.86 -9.75
N TRP A 124 4.67 -2.58 -8.92
CA TRP A 124 4.42 -2.26 -7.52
C TRP A 124 5.41 -3.02 -6.61
N PRO A 125 5.80 -2.49 -5.43
CA PRO A 125 5.43 -1.21 -4.84
C PRO A 125 6.34 -0.03 -5.17
N TRP A 126 7.43 -0.26 -5.91
CA TRP A 126 8.57 0.64 -5.92
C TRP A 126 8.88 1.19 -7.31
N SER A 127 9.56 2.34 -7.35
CA SER A 127 10.22 2.82 -8.57
C SER A 127 11.69 3.08 -8.30
N TYR A 128 12.58 2.26 -8.88
CA TYR A 128 14.03 2.41 -8.75
C TYR A 128 14.62 3.16 -9.95
N ASN A 129 15.12 4.36 -9.70
CA ASN A 129 15.72 5.22 -10.72
C ASN A 129 17.27 5.19 -10.73
N HIS A 130 17.86 4.06 -10.34
CA HIS A 130 19.31 3.85 -10.31
C HIS A 130 19.66 2.52 -10.99
N CYS A 131 20.76 2.51 -11.75
CA CYS A 131 21.29 1.30 -12.37
C CYS A 131 22.67 0.99 -11.80
N PRO A 132 22.78 0.01 -10.87
CA PRO A 132 24.08 -0.38 -10.34
C PRO A 132 24.89 -1.14 -11.40
N ASP A 133 26.21 -0.89 -11.43
CA ASP A 133 27.16 -1.73 -12.14
C ASP A 133 27.20 -3.11 -11.45
N ALA A 134 27.31 -4.17 -12.26
CA ALA A 134 27.04 -5.55 -11.88
C ALA A 134 27.35 -5.90 -10.41
N ALA A 135 26.31 -6.37 -9.69
CA ALA A 135 26.36 -6.85 -8.32
C ALA A 135 26.77 -5.80 -7.27
N ASP A 136 25.90 -4.82 -7.03
CA ASP A 136 25.74 -4.29 -5.66
C ASP A 136 25.02 -5.36 -4.80
N GLU A 137 25.69 -6.51 -4.64
CA GLU A 137 25.21 -7.70 -3.93
C GLU A 137 24.91 -7.40 -2.45
N GLU A 138 25.54 -6.37 -1.89
CA GLU A 138 25.36 -5.97 -0.49
C GLU A 138 24.00 -5.33 -0.20
N ALA A 139 23.28 -4.87 -1.22
CA ALA A 139 21.95 -4.28 -1.06
C ALA A 139 20.80 -5.23 -1.48
N ASN A 140 21.03 -6.51 -1.82
CA ASN A 140 19.96 -7.40 -2.34
C ASN A 140 19.13 -6.79 -3.51
N GLN A 141 19.68 -5.80 -4.23
CA GLN A 141 18.95 -5.06 -5.26
C GLN A 141 19.22 -5.68 -6.64
N TYR A 142 18.35 -6.59 -7.05
CA TYR A 142 18.36 -7.13 -8.41
C TYR A 142 17.43 -6.33 -9.31
N VAL A 143 17.71 -5.04 -9.49
CA VAL A 143 16.86 -4.07 -10.21
C VAL A 143 16.40 -4.60 -11.57
N ARG A 144 17.30 -5.28 -12.31
CA ARG A 144 17.03 -5.86 -13.64
C ARG A 144 15.99 -6.99 -13.64
N THR A 145 15.78 -7.68 -12.51
CA THR A 145 14.83 -8.80 -12.42
C THR A 145 13.60 -8.47 -11.57
N GLN A 146 13.71 -7.49 -10.68
CA GLN A 146 12.68 -7.09 -9.71
C GLN A 146 11.73 -5.99 -10.25
N GLN A 147 12.17 -5.17 -11.21
CA GLN A 147 11.34 -4.12 -11.80
C GLN A 147 11.37 -4.16 -13.33
N VAL A 148 10.19 -4.14 -13.95
CA VAL A 148 10.05 -4.24 -15.42
C VAL A 148 10.58 -2.99 -16.13
N ILE A 149 10.26 -1.80 -15.62
CA ILE A 149 10.75 -0.53 -16.18
C ILE A 149 11.76 0.05 -15.20
N ASN A 150 13.03 -0.26 -15.40
CA ASN A 150 14.11 0.16 -14.51
C ASN A 150 15.15 1.04 -15.22
N ALA A 151 15.97 1.73 -14.44
CA ALA A 151 16.98 2.65 -14.94
C ALA A 151 18.16 1.99 -15.70
N CYS A 152 18.22 0.67 -15.77
CA CYS A 152 19.24 -0.03 -16.58
C CYS A 152 18.83 -0.25 -18.04
N LEU A 153 17.61 0.13 -18.41
CA LEU A 153 17.08 -0.06 -19.76
C LEU A 153 17.42 1.16 -20.61
N GLY A 154 18.21 0.95 -21.65
CA GLY A 154 18.55 1.97 -22.64
C GLY A 154 17.47 2.14 -23.73
N ALA A 155 17.77 3.02 -24.68
CA ALA A 155 16.88 3.41 -25.79
C ALA A 155 16.33 2.22 -26.58
N GLU A 156 17.14 1.17 -26.78
CA GLU A 156 16.74 -0.06 -27.50
C GLU A 156 15.47 -0.68 -26.93
N PHE A 157 15.31 -0.70 -25.61
CA PHE A 157 14.08 -1.20 -24.98
C PHE A 157 13.01 -0.12 -24.88
N THR A 158 13.37 1.11 -24.51
CA THR A 158 12.41 2.14 -24.09
C THR A 158 11.70 2.85 -25.25
N ASP A 159 12.33 2.97 -26.41
CA ASP A 159 11.81 3.75 -27.54
C ASP A 159 10.48 3.20 -28.07
N GLN A 160 10.33 1.88 -28.12
CA GLN A 160 9.11 1.23 -28.61
C GLN A 160 7.87 1.49 -27.72
N TYR A 161 8.09 1.92 -26.47
CA TYR A 161 7.04 2.21 -25.50
C TYR A 161 6.87 3.72 -25.23
N GLY A 162 7.66 4.57 -25.88
CA GLY A 162 7.70 6.01 -25.59
C GLY A 162 8.19 6.33 -24.18
N LEU A 163 9.03 5.47 -23.61
CA LEU A 163 9.63 5.65 -22.28
C LEU A 163 10.99 6.34 -22.40
N ASN A 164 11.40 7.04 -21.35
CA ASN A 164 12.72 7.64 -21.30
C ASN A 164 13.79 6.57 -21.03
N PRO A 165 14.93 6.59 -21.74
CA PRO A 165 16.03 5.69 -21.47
C PRO A 165 16.65 5.97 -20.09
N ASN A 166 17.15 4.92 -19.46
CA ASN A 166 17.81 4.92 -18.16
C ASN A 166 16.95 5.52 -17.03
N GLN A 167 15.63 5.31 -17.09
CA GLN A 167 14.71 5.86 -16.11
C GLN A 167 13.78 4.80 -15.50
N GLY A 168 13.80 4.69 -14.18
CA GLY A 168 12.89 3.85 -13.41
C GLY A 168 11.47 4.36 -13.41
N ARG A 169 10.52 3.43 -13.54
CA ARG A 169 9.09 3.70 -13.41
C ARG A 169 8.37 2.52 -12.74
N GLY A 170 7.53 2.84 -11.76
CA GLY A 170 6.71 1.87 -11.06
C GLY A 170 5.30 2.36 -10.82
N ALA A 171 4.48 1.46 -10.28
CA ALA A 171 3.14 1.72 -9.76
C ALA A 171 3.24 1.87 -8.25
N ILE A 172 3.82 2.98 -7.78
CA ILE A 172 4.01 3.23 -6.34
C ILE A 172 2.66 3.43 -5.66
N GLU A 173 2.49 2.84 -4.48
CA GLU A 173 1.37 3.07 -3.59
C GLU A 173 1.73 4.08 -2.50
N ILE A 174 0.85 5.06 -2.26
CA ILE A 174 0.98 6.02 -1.16
C ILE A 174 -0.32 5.99 -0.37
N ASP A 175 -0.27 5.46 0.84
CA ASP A 175 -1.45 5.37 1.71
C ASP A 175 -1.65 6.69 2.45
N ILE A 176 -2.68 7.44 2.06
CA ILE A 176 -3.04 8.71 2.74
C ILE A 176 -3.80 8.39 4.03
N ILE A 177 -4.72 7.43 3.97
CA ILE A 177 -5.44 6.90 5.12
C ILE A 177 -5.59 5.41 4.91
N GLU A 178 -5.19 4.62 5.90
CA GLU A 178 -5.52 3.21 5.98
C GLU A 178 -5.87 2.88 7.43
N ALA A 179 -7.15 2.64 7.72
CA ALA A 179 -7.58 2.39 9.09
C ALA A 179 -8.04 0.96 9.31
N MET A 180 -7.66 0.39 10.44
CA MET A 180 -8.21 -0.88 10.94
C MET A 180 -8.90 -0.64 12.29
N PRO A 181 -10.20 -0.28 12.28
CA PRO A 181 -11.00 -0.20 13.49
C PRO A 181 -11.05 -1.55 14.22
N GLY A 182 -11.23 -1.49 15.53
CA GLY A 182 -11.25 -2.66 16.40
C GLY A 182 -10.45 -2.42 17.69
N ASN A 183 -10.65 -3.30 18.66
CA ASN A 183 -9.78 -3.40 19.83
C ASN A 183 -8.54 -4.24 19.48
N ILE A 184 -7.78 -3.77 18.49
CA ILE A 184 -6.53 -4.40 18.08
C ILE A 184 -5.41 -3.65 18.77
N THR A 185 -4.89 -4.22 19.85
CA THR A 185 -3.57 -3.86 20.37
C THR A 185 -2.53 -4.67 19.60
N PHE A 186 -1.65 -4.00 18.85
CA PHE A 186 -0.44 -4.66 18.38
C PHE A 186 0.44 -4.95 19.61
N GLU A 187 0.34 -6.16 20.13
CA GLU A 187 1.29 -6.66 21.12
C GLU A 187 2.60 -6.98 20.39
N TYR A 188 3.47 -5.98 20.24
CA TYR A 188 4.85 -6.18 19.76
C TYR A 188 5.60 -7.27 20.56
N GLN A 189 5.14 -7.55 21.79
CA GLN A 189 5.60 -8.62 22.66
C GLN A 189 5.45 -10.02 22.02
N ASN A 190 4.44 -10.26 21.19
CA ASN A 190 3.92 -11.61 21.03
C ASN A 190 4.55 -12.43 19.89
N THR A 191 5.24 -11.80 18.93
CA THR A 191 5.80 -12.57 17.78
C THR A 191 7.30 -12.84 17.90
N LYS A 192 8.13 -11.87 18.33
CA LYS A 192 9.59 -12.04 18.39
C LYS A 192 10.15 -12.30 19.79
N VAL A 193 9.57 -11.69 20.83
CA VAL A 193 10.00 -11.88 22.23
C VAL A 193 9.50 -13.23 22.77
N ALA A 194 8.24 -13.58 22.50
CA ALA A 194 7.68 -14.88 22.91
C ALA A 194 8.37 -16.10 22.24
N GLN A 195 8.95 -15.93 21.06
CA GLN A 195 9.74 -16.96 20.35
C GLN A 195 11.22 -16.99 20.79
N GLY A 196 11.63 -16.12 21.72
CA GLY A 196 13.01 -16.03 22.21
C GLY A 196 14.01 -15.43 21.22
N LEU A 197 13.52 -14.81 20.14
CA LEU A 197 14.35 -14.19 19.10
C LEU A 197 14.85 -12.80 19.52
N CYS A 198 14.17 -12.15 20.48
CA CYS A 198 14.54 -10.85 21.03
C CYS A 198 14.38 -10.79 22.56
N PRO A 199 15.23 -10.04 23.28
CA PRO A 199 15.02 -9.74 24.69
C PRO A 199 13.78 -8.88 24.86
N ALA A 200 13.07 -9.08 25.98
CA ALA A 200 11.95 -8.21 26.34
C ALA A 200 12.43 -6.76 26.50
N LEU A 201 11.67 -5.80 25.96
CA LEU A 201 11.95 -4.39 26.18
C LEU A 201 11.64 -4.02 27.64
N SER A 202 12.20 -2.91 28.13
CA SER A 202 11.72 -2.31 29.37
C SER A 202 10.28 -1.84 29.20
N ASN A 203 9.48 -1.89 30.28
CA ASN A 203 8.10 -1.39 30.28
C ASN A 203 8.01 0.07 29.78
N ASP A 204 8.99 0.90 30.11
CA ASP A 204 9.07 2.30 29.68
C ASP A 204 9.29 2.46 28.17
N THR A 205 9.70 1.41 27.46
CA THR A 205 9.90 1.41 26.01
C THR A 205 8.67 0.87 25.28
N TYR A 206 7.96 -0.09 25.88
CA TYR A 206 6.74 -0.66 25.31
C TYR A 206 5.63 0.39 25.12
N GLN A 207 5.54 1.39 26.01
CA GLN A 207 4.56 2.48 25.89
C GLN A 207 4.68 3.30 24.58
N TYR A 208 5.83 3.28 23.91
CA TYR A 208 6.03 4.00 22.64
C TYR A 208 5.61 3.19 21.39
N ILE A 209 5.38 1.88 21.55
CA ILE A 209 5.06 0.97 20.43
C ILE A 209 3.73 0.24 20.61
N GLU A 210 3.08 0.33 21.78
CA GLU A 210 1.73 -0.18 22.01
C GLU A 210 0.69 0.89 21.64
N PRO A 211 -0.02 0.75 20.51
CA PRO A 211 -1.06 1.70 20.14
C PRO A 211 -2.28 1.53 21.04
N THR A 212 -2.72 2.61 21.68
CA THR A 212 -3.94 2.64 22.53
C THR A 212 -5.21 3.03 21.77
N LEU A 213 -5.11 3.27 20.46
CA LEU A 213 -6.16 3.74 19.57
C LEU A 213 -6.20 2.90 18.29
N PRO A 214 -7.32 2.90 17.53
CA PRO A 214 -7.37 2.26 16.22
C PRO A 214 -6.22 2.73 15.34
N MET A 215 -5.54 1.77 14.70
CA MET A 215 -4.43 2.09 13.81
C MET A 215 -4.96 2.84 12.60
N VAL A 216 -4.42 4.03 12.37
CA VAL A 216 -4.43 4.69 11.07
C VAL A 216 -2.99 4.66 10.58
N ALA A 217 -2.72 3.82 9.59
CA ALA A 217 -1.46 3.84 8.88
C ALA A 217 -1.54 4.89 7.77
N THR A 218 -0.48 5.69 7.68
CA THR A 218 -0.19 6.53 6.51
C THR A 218 1.16 6.07 6.00
N SER A 219 1.27 5.71 4.74
CA SER A 219 2.52 5.21 4.18
C SER A 219 2.99 6.16 3.08
N LEU A 220 4.23 6.64 3.23
CA LEU A 220 4.98 7.10 2.08
C LEU A 220 5.99 6.01 1.74
N GLN A 221 5.64 5.16 0.78
CA GLN A 221 6.53 4.12 0.27
C GLN A 221 7.51 4.74 -0.74
N LEU A 222 8.47 5.52 -0.24
CA LEU A 222 9.66 5.85 -1.03
C LEU A 222 10.55 4.62 -1.04
N ALA A 223 10.82 4.07 -2.23
CA ALA A 223 11.78 3.00 -2.42
C ALA A 223 13.14 3.49 -1.94
N PRO A 224 13.67 3.03 -0.80
CA PRO A 224 14.96 3.48 -0.35
C PRO A 224 16.00 3.03 -1.38
N GLY A 225 16.86 3.93 -1.82
CA GLY A 225 18.21 3.55 -2.18
C GLY A 225 18.79 2.94 -0.92
N ILE A 226 18.98 1.63 -0.91
CA ILE A 226 19.26 0.95 0.33
C ILE A 226 20.75 1.11 0.60
N PRO A 227 21.15 1.71 1.73
CA PRO A 227 22.56 1.82 2.05
C PRO A 227 23.21 0.44 2.07
N GLN A 228 24.45 0.40 1.63
CA GLN A 228 25.41 -0.62 2.05
C GLN A 228 25.26 -0.76 3.58
N TRP A 229 24.92 -1.97 4.06
CA TRP A 229 24.68 -2.34 5.48
C TRP A 229 23.32 -2.03 6.11
N ALA A 230 22.35 -1.47 5.40
CA ALA A 230 21.02 -1.26 5.98
C ALA A 230 20.23 -2.57 6.09
N ASP A 231 19.65 -2.81 7.26
CA ASP A 231 18.81 -3.98 7.53
C ASP A 231 17.49 -3.89 6.73
N GLN A 232 17.46 -4.64 5.64
CA GLN A 232 16.31 -4.77 4.74
C GLN A 232 15.27 -5.77 5.20
N ARG A 233 15.54 -6.49 6.30
CA ARG A 233 14.77 -7.59 6.89
C ARG A 233 14.07 -8.46 5.85
N PRO A 234 14.75 -9.47 5.26
CA PRO A 234 14.80 -10.76 5.95
C PRO A 234 16.11 -11.56 5.76
N MET A 235 16.71 -11.97 6.88
CA MET A 235 17.20 -13.34 7.05
C MET A 235 16.77 -13.88 8.42
N GLU A 236 16.04 -14.98 8.43
CA GLU A 236 16.20 -16.00 9.49
C GLU A 236 16.67 -17.27 8.76
N LYS A 237 17.87 -17.79 8.97
CA LYS A 237 18.57 -18.04 10.23
C LYS A 237 19.85 -17.22 10.40
N LYS A 238 19.97 -16.55 11.55
CA LYS A 238 21.26 -16.43 12.25
C LYS A 238 21.05 -16.69 13.75
N ALA A 239 22.11 -17.13 14.41
CA ALA A 239 22.12 -17.88 15.66
C ALA A 239 21.40 -17.19 16.84
N PRO A 240 20.97 -17.93 17.87
CA PRO A 240 20.45 -17.35 19.10
C PRO A 240 21.40 -16.27 19.64
N GLY A 241 20.93 -15.02 19.79
CA GLY A 241 21.68 -13.92 20.40
C GLY A 241 21.96 -12.68 19.53
N ASP A 242 21.54 -12.64 18.26
CA ASP A 242 21.69 -11.44 17.41
C ASP A 242 20.53 -10.44 17.65
N LEU A 243 20.86 -9.26 18.20
CA LEU A 243 19.90 -8.23 18.63
C LEU A 243 19.60 -7.17 17.57
N ALA A 244 20.27 -7.20 16.41
CA ALA A 244 20.16 -6.14 15.40
C ALA A 244 18.72 -5.96 14.88
N ASN A 245 17.93 -7.03 14.88
CA ASN A 245 16.54 -7.05 14.37
C ASN A 245 15.48 -6.72 15.42
N CYS A 246 15.89 -6.45 16.66
CA CYS A 246 14.99 -6.28 17.81
C CYS A 246 14.57 -4.82 18.04
N PHE A 247 15.29 -3.86 17.46
CA PHE A 247 15.03 -2.44 17.61
C PHE A 247 15.03 -1.76 16.23
N PRO A 248 14.00 -0.97 15.87
CA PRO A 248 14.11 -0.10 14.72
C PRO A 248 15.21 0.94 15.00
N ASN A 249 16.23 1.02 14.15
CA ASN A 249 17.24 2.06 14.25
C ASN A 249 16.72 3.35 13.61
N PHE A 250 16.11 4.21 14.42
CA PHE A 250 15.55 5.50 13.98
C PHE A 250 16.60 6.58 13.66
N THR A 251 17.90 6.30 13.81
CA THR A 251 18.97 7.26 13.51
C THR A 251 19.51 7.17 12.08
N TYR A 252 19.10 6.15 11.31
CA TYR A 252 19.51 5.98 9.93
C TYR A 252 18.49 6.60 8.97
N GLN A 253 18.85 7.72 8.33
CA GLN A 253 18.06 8.37 7.27
C GLN A 253 18.72 8.07 5.91
N TRP A 254 17.95 7.48 4.98
CA TRP A 254 18.47 7.01 3.68
C TRP A 254 18.66 8.10 2.64
N TYR A 255 18.02 9.25 2.86
CA TYR A 255 18.10 10.42 1.98
C TYR A 255 18.30 11.65 2.86
N PRO A 256 19.46 12.34 2.76
CA PRO A 256 19.72 13.53 3.57
C PRO A 256 18.76 14.68 3.27
N GLU A 257 18.07 14.64 2.12
CA GLU A 257 17.05 15.62 1.71
C GLU A 257 15.70 15.38 2.37
N LEU A 258 15.45 14.18 2.91
CA LEU A 258 14.21 13.89 3.59
C LEU A 258 14.28 14.40 5.02
N GLU A 259 13.26 15.14 5.44
CA GLU A 259 13.14 15.63 6.82
C GLU A 259 12.05 14.86 7.57
N LEU A 260 12.36 14.43 8.79
CA LEU A 260 11.38 13.86 9.72
C LEU A 260 10.46 14.99 10.21
N GLY A 261 9.24 15.03 9.68
CA GLY A 261 8.21 15.95 10.15
C GLY A 261 7.65 15.49 11.50
N GLY A 262 7.87 16.29 12.55
CA GLY A 262 7.37 15.98 13.89
C GLY A 262 5.84 16.03 14.02
N THR A 263 5.30 15.09 14.80
CA THR A 263 3.96 15.09 15.41
C THR A 263 2.75 15.10 14.49
N VAL A 264 2.55 14.01 13.74
CA VAL A 264 1.22 13.49 13.41
C VAL A 264 1.26 11.96 13.54
N GLY A 265 0.23 11.38 14.17
CA GLY A 265 0.30 10.06 14.81
C GLY A 265 0.68 8.86 13.92
N ALA A 266 1.10 7.80 14.62
CA ALA A 266 1.17 6.39 14.22
C ALA A 266 2.04 5.95 13.01
N ASN A 267 2.64 6.84 12.23
CA ASN A 267 3.71 6.46 11.29
C ASN A 267 4.61 7.68 10.99
N PRO A 268 5.96 7.59 11.03
CA PRO A 268 6.80 8.69 10.60
C PRO A 268 6.49 9.04 9.13
N SER A 269 5.86 10.20 8.93
CA SER A 269 5.71 10.80 7.62
C SER A 269 7.06 11.37 7.22
N VAL A 270 7.58 10.92 6.09
CA VAL A 270 8.82 11.43 5.54
C VAL A 270 8.44 12.51 4.52
N TYR A 271 8.92 13.74 4.70
CA TYR A 271 8.69 14.81 3.73
C TYR A 271 9.95 14.96 2.86
N GLY A 272 9.75 15.17 1.56
CA GLY A 272 10.81 15.56 0.62
C GLY A 272 10.56 16.96 0.08
#